data_AF-A0AAW0M6G1-F1
#
_entry.id   AF-A0AAW0M6G1-F1
#
_cell.length_a   1.000
_cell.length_b   1.000
_cell.length_c   1.000
_cell.angle_alpha   90.00
_cell.angle_beta   90.00
_cell.angle_gamma   90.00
#
_symmetry.space_group_name_H-M   'P 1'
#
loop_
_entity.id
_entity.type
_entity.pdbx_description
1 polymer ?
#
loop_
_entity_poly.entity_id
_entity_poly.type
_entity_poly.pdbx_seq_one_letter_code
_entity_poly.pdbx_strand_id
1 'polypeptide(L)'
;MHQVWANNVTASGVNYASMLNTGNFVLARQDYVYLWESFYSPTDTILPTQVLNQGSILVSRVSETNYSNGNFQFLVQSDGDLVLSLVDVTHNFVRYKYWQSSTFGAGFQFFFNQSSTIYLMARNGTILDLISRNPVSTTDFF
;
A
#
# COMPACT_ATOMS: atom_id res chain seq x y z
N MET A 1 -27.23 -3.84 -17.53
CA MET A 1 -25.78 -3.88 -17.27
C MET A 1 -25.55 -3.47 -15.82
N HIS A 2 -24.78 -4.25 -15.06
CA HIS A 2 -24.43 -3.95 -13.67
C HIS A 2 -22.96 -3.50 -13.65
N GLN A 3 -22.71 -2.25 -13.26
CA GLN A 3 -21.36 -1.72 -13.12
C GLN A 3 -20.74 -2.28 -11.85
N VAL A 4 -19.68 -3.07 -11.98
CA VAL A 4 -19.03 -3.76 -10.86
C VAL A 4 -17.93 -2.90 -10.23
N TRP A 5 -17.33 -1.97 -11.00
CA TRP A 5 -16.31 -1.04 -10.53
C TRP A 5 -16.17 0.17 -11.47
N ALA A 6 -15.82 1.33 -10.91
CA ALA A 6 -15.33 2.49 -11.66
C ALA A 6 -14.41 3.34 -10.78
N ASN A 7 -13.45 4.00 -11.43
CA ASN A 7 -12.61 5.02 -10.81
C ASN A 7 -13.22 6.40 -10.97
N ASN A 8 -12.97 7.28 -10.01
CA ASN A 8 -13.35 8.70 -10.10
C ASN A 8 -12.42 9.53 -11.01
N VAL A 9 -11.50 8.88 -11.75
CA VAL A 9 -10.74 9.57 -12.79
C VAL A 9 -11.75 9.92 -13.88
N THR A 10 -12.09 11.20 -13.98
CA THR A 10 -12.86 11.70 -15.12
C THR A 10 -12.17 11.24 -16.39
N ALA A 11 -12.87 10.50 -17.25
CA ALA A 11 -12.33 9.93 -18.49
C ALA A 11 -11.66 10.96 -19.43
N SER A 12 -11.85 12.25 -19.16
CA SER A 12 -11.14 13.35 -19.80
C SER A 12 -9.63 13.23 -19.60
N GLY A 13 -8.94 12.82 -20.67
CA GLY A 13 -7.48 12.85 -20.77
C GLY A 13 -6.79 11.50 -20.58
N VAL A 14 -7.48 10.44 -20.18
CA VAL A 14 -6.87 9.09 -20.23
C VAL A 14 -6.66 8.71 -21.70
N ASN A 15 -5.42 8.39 -22.06
CA ASN A 15 -5.03 8.01 -23.42
C ASN A 15 -4.75 6.51 -23.52
N TYR A 16 -4.13 5.93 -22.48
CA TYR A 16 -3.85 4.49 -22.44
C TYR A 16 -3.87 3.95 -21.01
N ALA A 17 -3.94 2.62 -20.91
CA ALA A 17 -3.74 1.85 -19.70
C ALA A 17 -2.61 0.85 -19.91
N SER A 18 -1.81 0.58 -18.88
CA SER A 18 -0.68 -0.36 -19.00
C SER A 18 -0.42 -1.09 -17.69
N MET A 19 0.04 -2.33 -17.83
CA MET A 19 0.60 -3.14 -16.75
C MET A 19 2.12 -2.96 -16.79
N LEU A 20 2.69 -2.27 -15.81
CA LEU A 20 4.14 -2.07 -15.76
C LEU A 20 4.86 -3.35 -15.33
N ASN A 21 6.15 -3.47 -15.68
CA ASN A 21 6.99 -4.60 -15.22
C ASN A 21 7.13 -4.67 -13.70
N THR A 22 6.77 -3.60 -12.98
CA THR A 22 6.69 -3.55 -11.51
C THR A 22 5.43 -4.19 -10.94
N GLY A 23 4.45 -4.56 -11.79
CA GLY A 23 3.13 -5.01 -11.33
C GLY A 23 2.16 -3.87 -10.99
N ASN A 24 2.55 -2.61 -11.21
CA ASN A 24 1.65 -1.46 -11.05
C ASN A 24 0.80 -1.26 -12.31
N PHE A 25 -0.52 -1.26 -12.17
CA PHE A 25 -1.46 -0.99 -13.26
C PHE A 25 -1.77 0.50 -13.29
N VAL A 26 -1.55 1.15 -14.43
CA VAL A 26 -1.64 2.61 -14.56
C VAL A 26 -2.64 3.02 -15.63
N LEU A 27 -3.34 4.13 -15.37
CA LEU A 27 -4.08 4.89 -16.37
C LEU A 27 -3.32 6.18 -16.63
N ALA A 28 -3.01 6.48 -17.89
CA ALA A 28 -2.07 7.55 -18.23
C ALA A 28 -2.52 8.41 -19.40
N ARG A 29 -2.00 9.63 -19.44
CA ARG A 29 -2.11 10.58 -20.56
C ARG A 29 -1.13 10.26 -21.68
N GLN A 30 -1.30 10.90 -22.83
CA GLN A 30 -0.39 10.74 -23.99
C GLN A 30 1.04 11.22 -23.69
N ASP A 31 1.21 12.16 -22.76
CA ASP A 31 2.51 12.66 -22.28
C ASP A 31 3.12 11.79 -21.17
N TYR A 32 2.64 10.55 -21.01
CA TYR A 32 3.10 9.56 -20.04
C TYR A 32 2.84 9.89 -18.56
N VAL A 33 2.06 10.94 -18.26
CA VAL A 33 1.67 11.25 -16.87
C VAL A 33 0.64 10.24 -16.38
N TYR A 34 0.93 9.61 -15.24
CA TYR A 34 -0.01 8.72 -14.56
C TYR A 34 -1.12 9.53 -13.90
N LEU A 35 -2.35 9.25 -14.30
CA LEU A 35 -3.56 9.84 -13.74
C LEU A 35 -4.12 9.00 -12.59
N TRP A 36 -3.82 7.71 -12.61
CA TRP A 36 -4.16 6.76 -11.55
C TRP A 36 -3.22 5.56 -11.62
N GLU A 37 -2.92 5.01 -10.45
CA GLU A 37 -2.00 3.88 -10.27
C GLU A 37 -2.57 2.94 -9.21
N SER A 38 -2.59 1.64 -9.49
CA SER A 38 -3.08 0.64 -8.55
C SER A 38 -2.25 0.63 -7.26
N PHE A 39 -0.94 0.89 -7.35
CA PHE A 39 -0.06 0.90 -6.19
C PHE A 39 -0.27 2.11 -5.28
N TYR A 40 -0.80 3.21 -5.81
CA TYR A 40 -1.17 4.39 -5.04
C TYR A 40 -2.60 4.28 -4.46
N SER A 41 -3.34 3.22 -4.78
CA SER A 41 -4.64 2.87 -4.20
C SER A 41 -4.64 1.44 -3.68
N PRO A 42 -3.77 1.12 -2.69
CA PRO A 42 -3.66 -0.23 -2.17
C PRO A 42 -4.95 -0.68 -1.47
N THR A 43 -5.19 -1.99 -1.47
CA THR A 43 -6.30 -2.62 -0.76
C THR A 43 -5.82 -3.23 0.57
N ASP A 44 -5.76 -4.55 0.63
CA ASP A 44 -5.47 -5.36 1.80
C ASP A 44 -4.11 -6.06 1.71
N THR A 45 -3.44 -5.96 0.55
CA THR A 45 -2.17 -6.63 0.26
C THR A 45 -1.14 -5.60 -0.23
N ILE A 46 0.10 -5.71 0.26
CA ILE A 46 1.25 -5.00 -0.30
C ILE A 46 2.01 -5.92 -1.26
N LEU A 47 2.40 -5.40 -2.41
CA LEU A 47 3.10 -6.15 -3.46
C LEU A 47 4.58 -5.74 -3.55
N PRO A 48 5.46 -6.61 -4.10
CA PRO A 48 6.84 -6.22 -4.36
C PRO A 48 6.90 -4.98 -5.24
N THR A 49 7.89 -4.12 -4.97
CA THR A 49 8.10 -2.78 -5.53
C THR A 49 7.12 -1.70 -5.09
N GLN A 50 6.12 -2.03 -4.27
CA GLN A 50 5.15 -1.05 -3.78
C GLN A 50 5.71 -0.22 -2.62
N VAL A 51 5.32 1.05 -2.62
CA VAL A 51 5.67 2.04 -1.59
C VAL A 51 4.38 2.57 -0.97
N LEU A 52 4.31 2.52 0.35
CA LEU A 52 3.27 3.20 1.12
C LEU A 52 3.85 4.48 1.70
N ASN A 53 3.22 5.60 1.37
CA ASN A 53 3.57 6.91 1.92
C ASN A 53 2.87 7.11 3.26
N GLN A 54 3.30 8.11 4.02
CA GLN A 54 2.51 8.61 5.14
C GLN A 54 1.05 8.88 4.72
N GLY A 55 0.11 8.41 5.52
CA GLY A 55 -1.33 8.43 5.25
C GLY A 55 -1.86 7.21 4.48
N SER A 56 -1.00 6.36 3.91
CA SER A 56 -1.44 5.13 3.25
C SER A 56 -1.89 4.08 4.28
N ILE A 57 -3.08 3.52 4.06
CA ILE A 57 -3.71 2.50 4.91
C ILE A 57 -3.91 1.23 4.08
N LEU A 58 -3.49 0.09 4.62
CA LEU A 58 -4.00 -1.21 4.19
C LEU A 58 -5.12 -1.63 5.13
N VAL A 59 -6.23 -2.10 4.58
CA VAL A 59 -7.39 -2.58 5.35
C VAL A 59 -7.57 -4.06 5.05
N SER A 60 -7.56 -4.90 6.09
CA SER A 60 -7.79 -6.34 5.91
C SER A 60 -9.13 -6.61 5.24
N ARG A 61 -9.25 -7.71 4.50
CA ARG A 61 -10.56 -8.24 4.08
C ARG A 61 -11.29 -8.96 5.22
N VAL A 62 -12.62 -9.07 5.15
CA VAL A 62 -13.43 -9.79 6.15
C VAL A 62 -13.12 -11.29 6.17
N SER A 63 -12.93 -11.90 5.00
CA SER A 63 -12.56 -13.30 4.84
C SER A 63 -11.94 -13.56 3.46
N GLU A 64 -11.42 -14.76 3.21
CA GLU A 64 -10.85 -15.15 1.90
C GLU A 64 -11.81 -14.92 0.72
N THR A 65 -13.11 -15.10 0.95
CA THR A 65 -14.17 -14.94 -0.06
C THR A 65 -14.90 -13.60 0.03
N ASN A 66 -14.67 -12.81 1.07
CA ASN A 66 -15.31 -11.51 1.28
C ASN A 66 -14.27 -10.38 1.31
N TYR A 67 -14.12 -9.72 0.17
CA TYR A 67 -13.20 -8.62 -0.08
C TYR A 67 -13.66 -7.27 0.51
N SER A 68 -14.73 -7.24 1.30
CA SER A 68 -15.14 -6.03 2.02
C SER A 68 -14.13 -5.69 3.11
N ASN A 69 -14.08 -4.41 3.49
CA ASN A 69 -13.23 -3.91 4.58
C ASN A 69 -13.56 -4.62 5.90
N GLY A 70 -12.56 -5.30 6.45
CA GLY A 70 -12.55 -5.89 7.78
C GLY A 70 -11.99 -4.92 8.84
N ASN A 71 -11.62 -5.49 9.99
CA ASN A 71 -11.36 -4.70 11.20
C ASN A 71 -9.87 -4.48 11.50
N PHE A 72 -8.94 -4.94 10.66
CA PHE A 72 -7.51 -4.70 10.87
C PHE A 72 -6.99 -3.67 9.89
N GLN A 73 -6.19 -2.74 10.40
CA GLN A 73 -5.54 -1.71 9.60
C GLN A 73 -4.03 -1.70 9.84
N PHE A 74 -3.30 -1.52 8.75
CA PHE A 74 -1.87 -1.24 8.75
C PHE A 74 -1.63 0.12 8.12
N LEU A 75 -1.16 1.08 8.91
CA LEU A 75 -1.13 2.49 8.55
C LEU A 75 0.26 3.08 8.78
N VAL A 76 0.81 3.72 7.75
CA VAL A 76 1.95 4.64 7.89
C VAL A 76 1.37 5.98 8.37
N GLN A 77 1.40 6.25 9.66
CA GLN A 77 0.81 7.46 10.24
C GLN A 77 1.55 8.72 9.76
N SER A 78 0.84 9.84 9.75
CA SER A 78 1.41 11.14 9.33
C SER A 78 2.48 11.67 10.28
N ASP A 79 2.51 11.18 11.51
CA ASP A 79 3.57 11.45 12.50
C ASP A 79 4.80 10.56 12.31
N GLY A 80 4.78 9.60 11.38
CA GLY A 80 5.88 8.72 11.06
C GLY A 80 5.91 7.40 11.83
N ASP A 81 4.92 7.10 12.67
CA ASP A 81 4.76 5.75 13.21
C ASP A 81 4.11 4.80 12.20
N LEU A 82 4.55 3.55 12.17
CA LEU A 82 3.91 2.48 11.43
C LEU A 82 3.15 1.61 12.41
N VAL A 83 1.84 1.44 12.22
CA VAL A 83 0.97 0.82 13.22
C VAL A 83 0.10 -0.27 12.61
N LEU A 84 0.08 -1.44 13.26
CA LEU A 84 -0.92 -2.49 13.05
C LEU A 84 -1.95 -2.42 14.16
N SER A 85 -3.23 -2.29 13.80
CA SER A 85 -4.30 -2.08 14.78
C SER A 85 -5.59 -2.80 14.44
N LEU A 86 -6.37 -3.10 15.49
CA LEU A 86 -7.79 -3.40 15.41
C LEU A 86 -8.56 -2.08 15.42
N VAL A 87 -9.40 -1.88 14.41
CA VAL A 87 -10.27 -0.71 14.28
C VAL A 87 -11.72 -1.10 14.33
N ASP A 88 -12.53 -0.20 14.88
CA ASP A 88 -13.96 -0.21 14.65
C ASP A 88 -14.24 0.57 13.36
N VAL A 89 -14.45 -0.15 12.26
CA VAL A 89 -14.72 0.48 10.95
C VAL A 89 -16.04 1.26 10.95
N THR A 90 -17.01 0.87 11.78
CA THR A 90 -18.32 1.54 11.84
C THR A 90 -18.26 2.89 12.55
N HIS A 91 -17.40 3.00 13.57
CA HIS A 91 -17.25 4.21 14.38
C HIS A 91 -15.93 4.96 14.13
N ASN A 92 -15.12 4.48 13.19
CA ASN A 92 -13.85 5.06 12.75
C ASN A 92 -12.87 5.36 13.90
N PHE A 93 -12.71 4.43 14.85
CA PHE A 93 -11.73 4.58 15.94
C PHE A 93 -10.89 3.31 16.15
N VAL A 94 -9.66 3.51 16.64
CA VAL A 94 -8.74 2.43 16.97
C VAL A 94 -9.15 1.80 18.29
N ARG A 95 -9.47 0.50 18.28
CA ARG A 95 -9.79 -0.27 19.49
C ARG A 95 -8.53 -0.73 20.21
N TYR A 96 -7.55 -1.21 19.46
CA TYR A 96 -6.33 -1.79 20.02
C TYR A 96 -5.17 -1.68 19.02
N LYS A 97 -3.96 -1.36 19.48
CA LYS A 97 -2.73 -1.42 18.67
C LYS A 97 -2.02 -2.74 18.96
N TYR A 98 -1.91 -3.61 17.96
CA TYR A 98 -1.18 -4.89 18.10
C TYR A 98 0.32 -4.69 18.04
N TRP A 99 0.78 -3.77 17.20
CA TRP A 99 2.18 -3.50 16.98
C TRP A 99 2.39 -2.07 16.49
N GLN A 100 3.54 -1.47 16.83
CA GLN A 100 3.99 -0.19 16.33
C GLN A 100 5.52 -0.15 16.20
N SER A 101 6.03 0.56 15.20
CA SER A 101 7.48 0.69 14.94
C SER A 101 8.22 1.59 15.94
N SER A 102 7.51 2.48 16.65
CA SER A 102 8.11 3.48 17.55
C SER A 102 9.11 4.41 16.84
N THR A 103 8.73 4.85 15.65
CA THR A 103 9.50 5.72 14.74
C THR A 103 8.89 7.12 14.59
N PHE A 104 8.10 7.54 15.57
CA PHE A 104 7.52 8.88 15.69
C PHE A 104 8.53 9.98 15.35
N GLY A 105 8.15 10.86 14.44
CA GLY A 105 8.96 11.98 13.93
C GLY A 105 9.99 11.60 12.87
N ALA A 106 10.20 10.31 12.59
CA ALA A 106 11.26 9.86 11.68
C ALA A 106 10.75 9.05 10.47
N GLY A 107 9.73 8.20 10.65
CA GLY A 107 9.22 7.34 9.57
C GLY A 107 8.60 8.13 8.42
N PHE A 108 8.94 7.75 7.18
CA PHE A 108 8.52 8.46 5.97
C PHE A 108 7.84 7.54 4.96
N GLN A 109 8.46 6.41 4.63
CA GLN A 109 7.93 5.48 3.62
C GLN A 109 8.13 4.04 4.06
N PHE A 110 7.09 3.24 3.88
CA PHE A 110 7.14 1.80 4.04
C PHE A 110 7.28 1.14 2.66
N PHE A 111 8.27 0.26 2.53
CA PHE A 111 8.73 -0.24 1.24
C PHE A 111 8.76 -1.77 1.24
N PHE A 112 8.16 -2.39 0.23
CA PHE A 112 8.38 -3.79 -0.11
C PHE A 112 9.25 -3.84 -1.37
N ASN A 113 10.55 -4.09 -1.24
CA ASN A 113 11.47 -3.97 -2.37
C ASN A 113 11.52 -5.23 -3.24
N GLN A 114 12.20 -5.11 -4.39
CA GLN A 114 12.38 -6.21 -5.36
C GLN A 114 13.16 -7.40 -4.80
N SER A 115 13.98 -7.19 -3.77
CA SER A 115 14.78 -8.22 -3.09
C SER A 115 14.04 -8.84 -1.89
N SER A 116 12.71 -8.83 -1.92
CA SER A 116 11.85 -9.40 -0.89
C SER A 116 12.12 -8.89 0.54
N THR A 117 12.58 -7.64 0.65
CA THR A 117 12.83 -6.97 1.92
C THR A 117 11.74 -5.94 2.18
N ILE A 118 11.20 -5.97 3.39
CA ILE A 118 10.10 -5.12 3.84
C ILE A 118 10.61 -4.27 5.00
N TYR A 119 10.56 -2.95 4.85
CA TYR A 119 11.12 -2.03 5.84
C TYR A 119 10.44 -0.65 5.83
N LEU A 120 10.57 0.06 6.94
CA LEU A 120 10.25 1.48 7.06
C LEU A 120 11.54 2.30 6.99
N MET A 121 11.52 3.40 6.23
CA MET A 121 12.67 4.29 6.11
C MET A 121 12.33 5.75 6.44
N ALA A 122 13.36 6.49 6.86
CA ALA A 122 13.35 7.93 7.02
C ALA A 122 13.51 8.66 5.68
N ARG A 123 13.23 9.97 5.66
CA ARG A 123 13.33 10.82 4.46
C ARG A 123 14.73 10.91 3.87
N ASN A 124 15.77 10.69 4.68
CA ASN A 124 17.16 10.65 4.26
C ASN A 124 17.59 9.25 3.75
N GLY A 125 16.68 8.28 3.66
CA GLY A 125 16.94 6.92 3.20
C GLY A 125 17.44 5.95 4.28
N THR A 126 17.60 6.39 5.53
CA THR A 126 17.98 5.48 6.63
C THR A 126 16.85 4.49 6.91
N ILE A 127 17.15 3.20 6.97
CA ILE A 127 16.20 2.16 7.42
C ILE A 127 15.99 2.32 8.92
N LEU A 128 14.74 2.52 9.33
CA LEU A 128 14.37 2.70 10.73
C LEU A 128 13.86 1.41 11.35
N ASP A 129 13.10 0.64 10.58
CA ASP A 129 12.52 -0.62 11.03
C ASP A 129 12.59 -1.67 9.92
N LEU A 130 13.19 -2.82 10.22
CA LEU A 130 13.29 -3.95 9.31
C LEU A 130 12.24 -4.98 9.71
N ILE A 131 11.12 -5.00 8.97
CA ILE A 131 9.97 -5.86 9.30
C ILE A 131 10.20 -7.29 8.83
N SER A 132 10.71 -7.45 7.62
CA SER A 132 10.98 -8.77 7.06
C SER A 132 12.10 -8.72 6.04
N ARG A 133 12.90 -9.79 5.99
CA ARG A 133 13.91 -10.00 4.98
C ARG A 133 13.95 -11.48 4.64
N ASN A 134 13.41 -11.83 3.47
CA ASN A 134 13.60 -13.16 2.92
C ASN A 134 14.66 -13.08 1.81
N PRO A 135 15.86 -13.67 2.00
CA PRO A 135 16.92 -13.65 0.99
C PRO A 135 16.64 -14.54 -0.24
N VAL A 136 15.41 -15.04 -0.40
CA VAL A 136 15.07 -16.00 -1.47
C VAL A 136 14.91 -15.27 -2.80
N SER A 137 15.72 -15.71 -3.76
CA SER A 137 15.75 -15.24 -5.15
C SER A 137 14.37 -15.41 -5.80
N THR A 138 13.85 -14.37 -6.45
CA THR A 138 12.62 -14.42 -7.25
C THR A 138 12.78 -15.18 -8.57
N THR A 139 13.92 -15.85 -8.80
CA THR A 139 14.18 -16.69 -9.98
C THR A 139 13.32 -17.95 -10.03
N ASP A 140 12.66 -18.31 -8.93
CA ASP A 140 11.89 -19.56 -8.84
C ASP A 140 10.38 -19.35 -9.07
N PHE A 141 9.95 -18.14 -9.43
CA PHE A 141 8.53 -17.79 -9.61
C PHE A 141 8.17 -17.22 -11.00
N PHE A 142 9.06 -17.34 -11.99
CA PHE A 142 8.78 -17.03 -13.39
C PHE A 142 9.34 -18.09 -14.33
#